data_AF-A0A522GME0-F1
#
_entry.id   AF-A0A522GME0-F1
#
_cell.length_a   1.000
_cell.length_b   1.000
_cell.length_c   1.000
_cell.angle_alpha   90.00
_cell.angle_beta   90.00
_cell.angle_gamma   90.00
#
_symmetry.space_group_name_H-M   'P 1'
#
loop_
_entity.id
_entity.type
_entity.pdbx_description
1 polymer ?
#
loop_
_entity_poly.entity_id
_entity_poly.type
_entity_poly.pdbx_seq_one_letter_code
_entity_poly.pdbx_strand_id
1 'polypeptide(L)'
;RGNLVVFLDVVEWWRILEGEIVPVREDPELLDAARDLLPAEPWDGSTWAQWVAALKARSSRKGRALFHPLRLALTGREEGPELAALLPLIGRVKAEARLSAPGVSLRQGQ
;
A
#
# COMPACT_ATOMS: atom_id res chain seq x y z
N ARG A 1 21.86 12.99 19.26
CA ARG A 1 21.30 14.11 18.47
C ARG A 1 20.32 13.50 17.48
N GLY A 2 19.03 13.50 17.80
CA GLY A 2 17.98 12.99 16.91
C GLY A 2 17.68 14.04 15.84
N ASN A 3 17.75 13.65 14.58
CA ASN A 3 17.58 14.58 13.46
C ASN A 3 16.09 14.96 13.35
N LEU A 4 15.80 16.26 13.34
CA LEU A 4 14.47 16.82 13.11
C LEU A 4 13.85 16.34 11.78
N VAL A 5 14.69 15.92 10.82
CA VAL A 5 14.30 15.27 9.55
C VAL A 5 13.45 14.02 9.80
N VAL A 6 13.89 13.10 10.68
CA VAL A 6 13.16 11.87 10.98
C VAL A 6 11.82 12.17 11.67
N PHE A 7 11.76 13.23 12.47
CA PHE A 7 10.52 13.64 13.12
C PHE A 7 9.50 14.25 12.13
N LEU A 8 9.98 15.03 11.16
CA LEU A 8 9.12 15.56 10.09
C LEU A 8 8.59 14.43 9.19
N ASP A 9 9.40 13.39 8.93
CA ASP A 9 8.95 12.19 8.21
C ASP A 9 7.79 11.51 8.93
N VAL A 10 7.82 11.42 10.27
CA VAL A 10 6.71 10.84 11.05
C VAL A 10 5.41 11.63 10.84
N VAL A 11 5.47 12.96 10.82
CA VAL A 11 4.27 13.80 10.59
C VAL A 11 3.73 13.61 9.18
N GLU A 12 4.61 13.50 8.18
CA GLU A 12 4.19 13.23 6.81
C GLU A 12 3.52 11.85 6.67
N TRP A 13 4.14 10.82 7.22
CA TRP A 13 3.58 9.47 7.19
C TRP A 13 2.29 9.36 8.00
N TRP A 14 2.18 10.06 9.12
CA TRP A 14 0.93 10.15 9.86
C TRP A 14 -0.19 10.74 8.99
N ARG A 15 0.07 11.79 8.21
CA ARG A 15 -0.91 12.35 7.27
C ARG A 15 -1.30 11.37 6.16
N ILE A 16 -0.36 10.58 5.66
CA ILE A 16 -0.64 9.54 4.66
C ILE A 16 -1.48 8.40 5.25
N LEU A 17 -1.21 8.00 6.49
CA LEU A 17 -1.96 6.95 7.19
C LEU A 17 -3.38 7.40 7.51
N GLU A 18 -3.53 8.63 8.01
CA GLU A 18 -4.82 9.13 8.47
C GLU A 18 -5.68 9.76 7.38
N GLY A 19 -5.06 10.45 6.42
CA GLY A 19 -5.75 11.25 5.42
C GLY A 19 -6.20 10.48 4.17
N GLU A 20 -6.96 11.20 3.34
CA GLU A 20 -7.25 10.80 1.96
C GLU A 20 -6.01 11.04 1.10
N ILE A 21 -5.63 10.02 0.34
CA ILE A 21 -4.58 10.11 -0.68
C ILE A 21 -5.21 9.97 -2.04
N VAL A 22 -4.51 10.43 -3.09
CA VAL A 22 -4.84 10.06 -4.47
C VAL A 22 -4.06 8.79 -4.81
N PRO A 23 -4.70 7.60 -4.87
CA PRO A 23 -3.98 6.37 -5.16
C PRO A 23 -3.52 6.36 -6.61
N VAL A 24 -2.37 5.74 -6.84
CA VAL A 24 -1.87 5.49 -8.19
C VAL A 24 -2.16 4.03 -8.54
N ARG A 25 -2.88 3.80 -9.66
CA ARG A 25 -3.29 2.47 -10.12
C ARG A 25 -2.52 2.04 -11.37
N GLU A 26 -1.22 1.79 -11.22
CA GLU A 26 -0.41 1.33 -12.36
C GLU A 26 -0.77 -0.09 -12.84
N ASP A 27 -1.28 -0.92 -11.94
CA ASP A 27 -1.61 -2.32 -12.23
C ASP A 27 -3.00 -2.70 -11.73
N PRO A 28 -4.07 -2.35 -12.47
CA PRO A 28 -5.44 -2.59 -12.01
C PRO A 28 -5.73 -4.05 -11.69
N GLU A 29 -5.24 -5.00 -12.48
CA GLU A 29 -5.47 -6.43 -12.28
C GLU A 29 -4.86 -6.93 -10.97
N LEU A 30 -3.61 -6.54 -10.68
CA LEU A 30 -2.97 -6.86 -9.41
C LEU A 30 -3.70 -6.22 -8.23
N LEU A 31 -4.12 -4.96 -8.36
CA LEU A 31 -4.77 -4.21 -7.28
C LEU A 31 -6.17 -4.75 -6.97
N ASP A 32 -6.94 -5.14 -7.98
CA ASP A 32 -8.22 -5.80 -7.79
C ASP A 32 -8.03 -7.16 -7.10
N ALA A 33 -7.02 -7.94 -7.53
CA ALA A 33 -6.68 -9.19 -6.86
C ALA A 33 -6.25 -8.98 -5.41
N ALA A 34 -5.50 -7.91 -5.13
CA ALA A 34 -5.05 -7.54 -3.79
C ALA A 34 -6.23 -7.15 -2.89
N ARG A 35 -7.18 -6.35 -3.41
CA ARG A 35 -8.41 -5.95 -2.73
C ARG A 35 -9.24 -7.17 -2.32
N ASP A 36 -9.52 -8.04 -3.29
CA ASP A 36 -10.35 -9.23 -3.07
C ASP A 36 -9.74 -10.20 -2.04
N LEU A 37 -8.41 -10.22 -1.92
CA LEU A 37 -7.69 -11.08 -0.98
C LEU A 37 -7.45 -10.44 0.38
N LEU A 38 -7.84 -9.18 0.61
CA LEU A 38 -7.66 -8.54 1.91
C LEU A 38 -8.39 -9.34 3.00
N PRO A 39 -7.67 -9.79 4.04
CA PRO A 39 -8.29 -10.55 5.12
C PRO A 39 -9.22 -9.66 5.95
N ALA A 40 -10.20 -10.29 6.61
CA ALA A 40 -10.99 -9.63 7.63
C ALA A 40 -10.11 -9.19 8.81
N GLU A 41 -10.56 -8.16 9.54
CA GLU A 41 -9.96 -7.78 10.81
C GLU A 41 -10.36 -8.76 11.93
N PRO A 42 -9.60 -8.85 13.04
CA PRO A 42 -8.45 -8.04 13.41
C PRO A 42 -7.18 -8.38 12.62
N TRP A 43 -6.33 -7.37 12.41
CA TRP A 43 -5.01 -7.54 11.80
C TRP A 43 -3.92 -7.59 12.86
N ASP A 44 -2.90 -8.41 12.60
CA ASP A 44 -1.74 -8.61 13.44
C ASP A 44 -0.44 -8.66 12.62
N GLY A 45 0.68 -8.96 13.28
CA GLY A 45 2.00 -9.05 12.62
C GLY A 45 2.11 -10.12 11.54
N SER A 46 1.17 -11.06 11.45
CA SER A 46 1.14 -12.12 10.44
C SER A 46 0.29 -11.77 9.21
N THR A 47 -0.65 -10.82 9.35
CA THR A 47 -1.60 -10.42 8.29
C THR A 47 -0.91 -10.11 6.97
N TRP A 48 0.14 -9.29 7.01
CA TRP A 48 0.88 -8.89 5.81
C TRP A 48 1.46 -10.11 5.07
N ALA A 49 2.12 -11.00 5.81
CA ALA A 49 2.79 -12.15 5.22
C ALA A 49 1.79 -13.12 4.57
N GLN A 50 0.66 -13.37 5.24
CA GLN A 50 -0.41 -14.23 4.71
C GLN A 50 -1.06 -13.63 3.46
N TRP A 51 -1.40 -12.34 3.50
CA TRP A 51 -2.01 -11.64 2.38
C TRP A 51 -1.10 -11.61 1.14
N VAL A 52 0.18 -11.25 1.34
CA VAL A 52 1.17 -11.24 0.25
C VAL A 52 1.42 -12.63 -0.32
N ALA A 53 1.42 -13.68 0.52
CA ALA A 53 1.56 -15.06 0.04
C ALA A 53 0.37 -15.46 -0.86
N ALA A 54 -0.86 -15.17 -0.45
CA ALA A 54 -2.06 -15.42 -1.25
C ALA A 54 -2.02 -14.62 -2.56
N LEU A 55 -1.62 -13.34 -2.50
CA LEU A 55 -1.54 -12.49 -3.68
C LEU A 55 -0.46 -12.96 -4.68
N LYS A 56 0.70 -13.39 -4.19
CA LYS A 56 1.74 -14.01 -5.03
C LYS A 56 1.23 -15.25 -5.75
N ALA A 57 0.49 -16.11 -5.04
CA ALA A 57 -0.08 -17.32 -5.62
C ALA A 57 -1.13 -17.01 -6.70
N ARG A 58 -2.00 -16.01 -6.47
CA ARG A 58 -3.04 -15.61 -7.44
C ARG A 58 -2.50 -14.86 -8.66
N SER A 59 -1.56 -13.95 -8.47
CA SER A 59 -1.09 -13.05 -9.53
C SER A 59 0.16 -13.52 -10.27
N SER A 60 0.90 -14.50 -9.71
CA SER A 60 2.25 -14.86 -10.14
C SER A 60 3.27 -13.69 -10.14
N ARG A 61 2.93 -12.51 -9.60
CA ARG A 61 3.82 -11.35 -9.48
C ARG A 61 4.78 -11.48 -8.29
N LYS A 62 6.00 -10.96 -8.46
CA LYS A 62 7.07 -11.00 -7.44
C LYS A 62 7.93 -9.75 -7.50
N GLY A 63 8.71 -9.50 -6.44
CA GLY A 63 9.67 -8.39 -6.38
C GLY A 63 9.02 -7.03 -6.64
N ARG A 64 9.68 -6.18 -7.44
CA ARG A 64 9.17 -4.84 -7.79
C ARG A 64 7.78 -4.88 -8.43
N ALA A 65 7.53 -5.83 -9.32
CA ALA A 65 6.25 -5.97 -10.02
C ALA A 65 5.06 -6.36 -9.12
N LEU A 66 5.33 -6.73 -7.85
CA LEU A 66 4.32 -6.95 -6.82
C LEU A 66 4.23 -5.75 -5.88
N PHE A 67 5.37 -5.31 -5.33
CA PHE A 67 5.37 -4.36 -4.22
C PHE A 67 5.29 -2.89 -4.64
N HIS A 68 5.76 -2.54 -5.84
CA HIS A 68 5.73 -1.15 -6.30
C HIS A 68 4.29 -0.67 -6.58
N PRO A 69 3.45 -1.41 -7.35
CA PRO A 69 2.05 -1.01 -7.54
C PRO A 69 1.26 -0.98 -6.22
N LEU A 70 1.52 -1.94 -5.31
CA LEU A 70 0.88 -1.96 -3.99
C LEU A 70 1.24 -0.73 -3.16
N ARG A 71 2.52 -0.31 -3.17
CA ARG A 71 2.95 0.89 -2.45
C ARG A 71 2.23 2.12 -2.97
N LEU A 72 2.29 2.32 -4.27
CA LEU A 72 1.66 3.44 -4.95
C LEU A 72 0.16 3.52 -4.67
N ALA A 73 -0.54 2.38 -4.69
CA ALA A 73 -1.96 2.34 -4.36
C ALA A 73 -2.22 2.65 -2.88
N LEU A 74 -1.46 2.06 -1.95
CA LEU A 74 -1.72 2.17 -0.50
C LEU A 74 -1.25 3.50 0.11
N THR A 75 -0.24 4.15 -0.47
CA THR A 75 0.41 5.32 0.13
C THR A 75 0.55 6.52 -0.81
N GLY A 76 0.39 6.35 -2.13
CA GLY A 76 0.63 7.41 -3.12
C GLY A 76 2.09 7.86 -3.21
N ARG A 77 3.03 7.09 -2.64
CA ARG A 77 4.47 7.39 -2.60
C ARG A 77 5.27 6.23 -3.16
N GLU A 78 6.37 6.50 -3.86
CA GLU A 78 7.26 5.46 -4.39
C GLU A 78 8.20 4.89 -3.32
N GLU A 79 8.52 5.69 -2.31
CA GLU A 79 9.44 5.36 -1.23
C GLU A 79 8.76 5.52 0.13
N GLY A 80 9.38 4.99 1.19
CA GLY A 80 8.86 5.10 2.55
C GLY A 80 9.11 3.88 3.43
N PRO A 81 8.50 3.88 4.63
CA PRO A 81 8.56 2.75 5.56
C PRO A 81 8.03 1.46 4.94
N GLU A 82 8.36 0.35 5.59
CA GLU A 82 7.92 -0.99 5.21
C GLU A 82 6.39 -1.10 5.14
N LEU A 83 5.86 -1.57 4.01
CA LEU A 83 4.41 -1.73 3.82
C LEU A 83 3.79 -2.68 4.85
N ALA A 84 4.55 -3.67 5.31
CA ALA A 84 4.13 -4.59 6.36
C ALA A 84 3.77 -3.88 7.67
N ALA A 85 4.48 -2.80 8.00
CA ALA A 85 4.21 -1.98 9.17
C ALA A 85 3.11 -0.95 8.90
N LEU A 86 3.00 -0.45 7.66
CA LEU A 86 1.99 0.54 7.29
C LEU A 86 0.59 -0.06 7.16
N LEU A 87 0.45 -1.28 6.63
CA LEU A 87 -0.87 -1.89 6.37
C LEU A 87 -1.77 -1.93 7.63
N PRO A 88 -1.31 -2.45 8.81
CA PRO A 88 -2.10 -2.40 10.04
C PRO A 88 -2.52 -1.00 10.48
N LEU A 89 -1.69 0.01 10.23
CA LEU A 89 -1.96 1.41 10.60
C LEU A 89 -2.96 2.08 9.65
N ILE A 90 -2.97 1.69 8.38
CA ILE A 90 -3.97 2.14 7.40
C ILE A 90 -5.35 1.56 7.77
N GLY A 91 -5.39 0.30 8.23
CA GLY A 91 -6.62 -0.42 8.54
C GLY A 91 -7.34 -0.92 7.28
N ARG A 92 -8.23 -1.91 7.45
CA ARG A 92 -8.83 -2.63 6.32
C ARG A 92 -9.68 -1.75 5.43
N VAL A 93 -10.55 -0.93 6.02
CA VAL A 93 -11.49 -0.08 5.27
C VAL A 93 -10.74 0.91 4.36
N LYS A 94 -9.72 1.61 4.89
CA LYS A 94 -8.94 2.57 4.08
C LYS A 94 -8.08 1.84 3.05
N ALA A 95 -7.49 0.70 3.39
CA ALA A 95 -6.70 -0.09 2.44
C ALA A 95 -7.57 -0.56 1.25
N GLU A 96 -8.76 -1.10 1.53
CA GLU A 96 -9.74 -1.52 0.51
C GLU A 96 -10.19 -0.34 -0.37
N ALA A 97 -10.49 0.81 0.23
CA ALA A 97 -10.82 2.03 -0.50
C ALA A 97 -9.67 2.48 -1.41
N ARG A 98 -8.43 2.49 -0.92
CA ARG A 98 -7.24 2.89 -1.69
C ARG A 98 -6.92 1.93 -2.83
N LEU A 99 -7.09 0.63 -2.61
CA LEU A 99 -6.92 -0.41 -3.63
C LEU A 99 -8.04 -0.43 -4.68
N SER A 100 -9.15 0.28 -4.47
CA SER A 100 -10.31 0.30 -5.38
C SER A 100 -10.64 1.67 -5.98
N ALA A 101 -10.12 2.75 -5.38
CA ALA A 101 -10.35 4.11 -5.83
C ALA A 101 -9.86 4.32 -7.27
N PRO A 102 -10.58 5.07 -8.12
CA PRO A 102 -10.13 5.45 -9.45
C PRO A 102 -8.84 6.27 -9.34
N GLY A 103 -7.71 5.60 -9.59
CA GLY A 103 -6.40 6.22 -9.46
C GLY A 103 -5.97 6.97 -10.71
N VAL A 104 -5.00 7.86 -10.55
CA VAL A 104 -4.29 8.44 -11.69
C VAL A 104 -3.39 7.36 -12.27
N SER A 105 -3.50 7.09 -13.57
CA SER A 105 -2.49 6.31 -14.29
C SER A 105 -1.28 7.20 -14.47
N LEU A 106 -0.11 6.78 -13.98
CA LEU A 106 1.15 7.42 -14.31
C LEU A 106 1.39 7.16 -15.80
N ARG A 107 0.87 8.05 -16.65
CA ARG A 107 1.31 8.12 -18.04
C ARG A 107 2.81 8.37 -17.98
N GLN A 108 3.59 7.36 -18.38
CA GLN A 108 5.03 7.47 -18.52
C GLN A 108 5.32 8.71 -19.38
N GLY A 109 5.79 9.77 -18.73
CA GLY A 109 6.33 10.94 -19.40
C GLY A 109 7.73 10.60 -19.88
N GLN A 110 7.88 10.65 -21.21
CA GLN A 110 9.09 10.86 -22.02
C GLN A 110 10.46 10.54 -21.42
#